data_AF-A0A1V5M616-F1
#
_entry.id   AF-A0A1V5M616-F1
#
_cell.length_a   1.000
_cell.length_b   1.000
_cell.length_c   1.000
_cell.angle_alpha   90.00
_cell.angle_beta   90.00
_cell.angle_gamma   90.00
#
_symmetry.space_group_name_H-M   'P 1'
#
loop_
_entity.id
_entity.type
_entity.pdbx_description
1 polymer ?
#
loop_
_entity_poly.entity_id
_entity_poly.type
_entity_poly.pdbx_seq_one_letter_code
_entity_poly.pdbx_strand_id
1 'polypeptide(L)'
;MEELPTPNAATTLRILALGGTYAHTDEGILEEARAAMGFDGPVAYTVEMETGAVLDTRLVLALDGSDGGAAFAIPAIALPSALPITAANLNPNWPAVLLDRDAQRWRPLGMLDGTAYATLDTEAHDWRVFIGHPVVATNPNVVLSLTQISDSALALEIHNPTGTTIETTVSPSLYFDLLDWGGMTLALAPGSSTILTLPMRVTAPL
;
A
#
# COMPACT_ATOMS: atom_id res chain seq x y z
N MET A 1 -37.00 -32.81 -7.10
CA MET A 1 -37.28 -32.82 -5.66
C MET A 1 -35.92 -32.70 -5.01
N GLU A 2 -35.54 -31.49 -4.66
CA GLU A 2 -34.22 -31.20 -4.08
C GLU A 2 -34.28 -31.65 -2.62
N GLU A 3 -33.42 -32.60 -2.24
CA GLU A 3 -33.38 -33.13 -0.88
C GLU A 3 -33.02 -32.00 0.09
N LEU A 4 -33.93 -31.71 1.03
CA LEU A 4 -33.65 -30.79 2.11
C LEU A 4 -32.53 -31.38 3.00
N PRO A 5 -31.55 -30.57 3.42
CA PRO A 5 -30.42 -31.04 4.21
C PRO A 5 -30.90 -31.63 5.55
N THR A 6 -30.23 -32.70 5.97
CA THR A 6 -30.56 -33.46 7.18
C THR A 6 -30.38 -32.58 8.44
N PRO A 7 -31.35 -32.58 9.37
CA PRO A 7 -31.20 -31.84 10.63
C PRO A 7 -30.02 -32.45 11.40
N ASN A 8 -29.03 -31.61 11.77
CA ASN A 8 -27.78 -31.89 12.51
C ASN A 8 -26.47 -31.88 11.70
N ALA A 9 -26.47 -31.53 10.41
CA ALA A 9 -25.24 -31.08 9.77
C ALA A 9 -24.87 -29.68 10.29
N ALA A 10 -23.64 -29.49 10.77
CA ALA A 10 -23.18 -28.18 11.20
C ALA A 10 -23.24 -27.18 10.04
N THR A 11 -24.25 -26.30 10.04
CA THR A 11 -24.37 -25.24 9.04
C THR A 11 -23.33 -24.16 9.35
N THR A 12 -22.33 -24.05 8.50
CA THR A 12 -21.38 -22.94 8.57
C THR A 12 -21.97 -21.76 7.81
N LEU A 13 -22.47 -20.77 8.54
CA LEU A 13 -22.89 -19.50 7.96
C LEU A 13 -21.69 -18.56 7.87
N ARG A 14 -21.38 -18.07 6.68
CA ARG A 14 -20.40 -16.98 6.48
C ARG A 14 -21.18 -15.73 6.08
N ILE A 15 -21.16 -14.72 6.94
CA ILE A 15 -21.84 -13.46 6.69
C ILE A 15 -20.80 -12.48 6.15
N LEU A 16 -21.02 -11.98 4.94
CA LEU A 16 -20.34 -10.81 4.42
C LEU A 16 -21.21 -9.59 4.72
N ALA A 17 -20.67 -8.64 5.47
CA ALA A 17 -21.29 -7.33 5.66
C ALA A 17 -20.41 -6.30 4.96
N LEU A 18 -20.98 -5.63 3.96
CA LEU A 18 -20.36 -4.50 3.28
C LEU A 18 -20.96 -3.22 3.87
N GLY A 19 -20.10 -2.35 4.41
CA GLY A 19 -20.49 -1.07 4.97
C GLY A 19 -19.67 0.04 4.35
N GLY A 20 -20.33 1.10 3.89
CA GLY A 20 -19.68 2.21 3.22
C GLY A 20 -20.69 3.17 2.58
N THR A 21 -20.14 4.17 1.89
CA THR A 21 -20.94 5.06 1.03
C THR A 21 -20.98 4.44 -0.35
N TYR A 22 -22.18 4.07 -0.81
CA TYR A 22 -22.41 3.51 -2.13
C TYR A 22 -23.23 4.47 -2.97
N ALA A 23 -22.99 4.50 -4.29
CA ALA A 23 -23.80 5.30 -5.21
C ALA A 23 -25.28 4.87 -5.18
N HIS A 24 -25.52 3.57 -4.98
CA HIS A 24 -26.83 2.95 -4.86
C HIS A 24 -26.82 1.91 -3.72
N THR A 25 -27.97 1.69 -3.07
CA THR A 25 -28.10 0.79 -1.90
C THR A 25 -29.15 -0.31 -2.13
N ASP A 26 -29.48 -0.59 -3.38
CA ASP A 26 -30.36 -1.71 -3.72
C ASP A 26 -29.61 -3.06 -3.61
N GLU A 27 -30.37 -4.14 -3.63
CA GLU A 27 -29.86 -5.52 -3.48
C GLU A 27 -28.84 -5.90 -4.58
N GLY A 28 -28.84 -5.19 -5.72
CA GLY A 28 -27.94 -5.44 -6.85
C GLY A 28 -26.46 -5.26 -6.48
N ILE A 29 -26.15 -4.35 -5.55
CA ILE A 29 -24.76 -4.10 -5.16
C ILE A 29 -24.08 -5.31 -4.50
N LEU A 30 -24.86 -6.15 -3.82
CA LEU A 30 -24.35 -7.38 -3.21
C LEU A 30 -24.03 -8.42 -4.28
N GLU A 31 -24.86 -8.53 -5.32
CA GLU A 31 -24.62 -9.43 -6.44
C GLU A 31 -23.45 -8.95 -7.31
N GLU A 32 -23.32 -7.64 -7.52
CA GLU A 32 -22.16 -7.04 -8.19
C GLU A 32 -20.87 -7.28 -7.40
N ALA A 33 -20.88 -7.04 -6.09
CA ALA A 33 -19.74 -7.35 -5.23
C ALA A 33 -19.41 -8.84 -5.26
N ARG A 34 -20.43 -9.71 -5.22
CA ARG A 34 -20.25 -11.17 -5.27
C ARG A 34 -19.56 -11.61 -6.56
N ALA A 35 -19.97 -11.06 -7.69
CA ALA A 35 -19.45 -11.36 -9.01
C ALA A 35 -18.06 -10.73 -9.27
N ALA A 36 -17.81 -9.51 -8.81
CA ALA A 36 -16.61 -8.75 -9.15
C ALA A 36 -15.45 -8.92 -8.15
N MET A 37 -15.74 -9.21 -6.87
CA MET A 37 -14.77 -9.19 -5.78
C MET A 37 -14.31 -10.59 -5.34
N GLY A 38 -14.55 -11.62 -6.17
CA GLY A 38 -14.01 -12.97 -5.97
C GLY A 38 -14.75 -13.82 -4.94
N PHE A 39 -16.02 -13.51 -4.64
CA PHE A 39 -16.84 -14.33 -3.74
C PHE A 39 -17.48 -15.52 -4.46
N ASP A 40 -17.82 -15.39 -5.74
CA ASP A 40 -18.36 -16.46 -6.58
C ASP A 40 -17.65 -16.54 -7.93
N GLY A 41 -16.35 -16.86 -7.89
CA GLY A 41 -15.52 -17.03 -9.09
C GLY A 41 -14.30 -16.10 -9.10
N PRO A 42 -13.71 -15.85 -10.30
CA PRO A 42 -12.57 -14.95 -10.43
C PRO A 42 -12.98 -13.50 -10.14
N VAL A 43 -12.01 -12.68 -9.71
CA VAL A 43 -12.19 -11.23 -9.62
C VAL A 43 -12.34 -10.59 -11.00
N ALA A 44 -13.03 -9.46 -11.09
CA ALA A 44 -13.26 -8.74 -12.34
C ALA A 44 -12.03 -7.97 -12.85
N TYR A 45 -11.05 -7.71 -11.99
CA TYR A 45 -9.85 -6.93 -12.31
C TYR A 45 -8.62 -7.83 -12.50
N THR A 46 -7.61 -7.30 -13.20
CA THR A 46 -6.30 -7.92 -13.34
C THR A 46 -5.23 -7.07 -12.67
N VAL A 47 -4.15 -7.70 -12.22
CA VAL A 47 -3.01 -7.03 -11.61
C VAL A 47 -1.74 -7.49 -12.32
N GLU A 48 -1.00 -6.54 -12.89
CA GLU A 48 0.32 -6.80 -13.48
C GLU A 48 1.40 -6.33 -12.49
N MET A 49 2.18 -7.27 -11.95
CA MET A 49 3.22 -6.96 -10.96
C MET A 49 4.53 -6.55 -11.63
N GLU A 50 5.12 -5.44 -11.17
CA GLU A 50 6.51 -5.05 -11.45
C GLU A 50 7.47 -5.50 -10.33
N THR A 51 7.04 -5.46 -9.06
CA THR A 51 7.74 -6.00 -7.88
C THR A 51 6.77 -6.40 -6.78
N GLY A 52 7.22 -7.27 -5.86
CA GLY A 52 6.38 -7.89 -4.84
C GLY A 52 5.57 -9.06 -5.40
N ALA A 53 4.54 -9.49 -4.68
CA ALA A 53 3.67 -10.59 -5.11
C ALA A 53 2.21 -10.37 -4.72
N VAL A 54 1.29 -10.97 -5.47
CA VAL A 54 -0.12 -11.07 -5.07
C VAL A 54 -0.28 -12.25 -4.11
N LEU A 55 -0.80 -12.00 -2.91
CA LEU A 55 -1.08 -13.00 -1.88
C LEU A 55 -2.53 -13.48 -1.90
N ASP A 56 -3.46 -12.55 -2.12
CA ASP A 56 -4.90 -12.81 -2.26
C ASP A 56 -5.52 -11.70 -3.12
N THR A 57 -6.62 -12.01 -3.80
CA THR A 57 -7.41 -11.04 -4.58
C THR A 57 -8.86 -10.98 -4.10
N ARG A 58 -9.30 -11.90 -3.24
CA ARG A 58 -10.70 -11.95 -2.82
C ARG A 58 -11.00 -10.83 -1.83
N LEU A 59 -11.95 -9.97 -2.19
CA LEU A 59 -12.40 -8.77 -1.48
C LEU A 59 -11.32 -7.70 -1.32
N VAL A 60 -10.13 -8.09 -0.86
CA VAL A 60 -8.95 -7.25 -0.68
C VAL A 60 -7.87 -7.75 -1.61
N LEU A 61 -7.27 -6.84 -2.37
CA LEU A 61 -6.01 -7.14 -3.04
C LEU A 61 -4.90 -7.14 -1.99
N ALA A 62 -4.51 -8.33 -1.56
CA ALA A 62 -3.41 -8.52 -0.62
C ALA A 62 -2.10 -8.70 -1.39
N LEU A 63 -1.10 -7.89 -1.06
CA LEU A 63 0.21 -7.85 -1.68
C LEU A 63 1.29 -8.16 -0.66
N ASP A 64 2.32 -8.86 -1.11
CA ASP A 64 3.59 -8.98 -0.41
C ASP A 64 4.48 -7.80 -0.79
N GLY A 65 4.78 -6.95 0.19
CA GLY A 65 5.66 -5.79 0.06
C GLY A 65 7.08 -6.07 0.57
N SER A 66 7.48 -7.33 0.72
CA SER A 66 8.87 -7.68 1.04
C SER A 66 9.83 -6.93 0.11
N ASP A 67 10.99 -6.53 0.65
CA ASP A 67 12.01 -5.76 -0.09
C ASP A 67 11.64 -4.31 -0.42
N GLY A 68 10.72 -3.73 0.34
CA GLY A 68 10.48 -2.29 0.38
C GLY A 68 9.19 -1.83 -0.28
N GLY A 69 8.41 -2.74 -0.86
CA GLY A 69 7.07 -2.48 -1.37
C GLY A 69 6.66 -3.33 -2.56
N ALA A 70 5.44 -3.10 -3.02
CA ALA A 70 4.87 -3.71 -4.22
C ALA A 70 4.59 -2.61 -5.26
N ALA A 71 4.99 -2.85 -6.51
CA ALA A 71 4.64 -1.98 -7.63
C ALA A 71 3.89 -2.81 -8.68
N PHE A 72 2.81 -2.25 -9.19
CA PHE A 72 1.88 -2.97 -10.06
C PHE A 72 1.02 -2.03 -10.90
N ALA A 73 0.40 -2.59 -11.94
CA ALA A 73 -0.58 -1.91 -12.76
C ALA A 73 -1.96 -2.58 -12.69
N ILE A 74 -3.02 -1.76 -12.74
CA ILE A 74 -4.43 -2.20 -12.80
C ILE A 74 -5.13 -1.34 -13.86
N PRO A 75 -5.75 -1.95 -14.89
CA PRO A 75 -6.55 -1.21 -15.86
C PRO A 75 -7.77 -0.54 -15.23
N ALA A 76 -8.25 0.53 -15.87
CA ALA A 76 -9.48 1.19 -15.48
C ALA A 76 -10.65 0.20 -15.56
N ILE A 77 -11.37 0.03 -14.46
CA ILE A 77 -12.53 -0.85 -14.36
C ILE A 77 -13.50 -0.37 -13.29
N ALA A 78 -14.78 -0.36 -13.63
CA ALA A 78 -15.85 -0.10 -12.68
C ALA A 78 -16.00 -1.30 -11.74
N LEU A 79 -15.67 -1.09 -10.48
CA LEU A 79 -15.95 -2.03 -9.38
C LEU A 79 -17.08 -1.47 -8.53
N PRO A 80 -17.85 -2.33 -7.83
CA PRO A 80 -18.95 -1.90 -6.96
C PRO A 80 -18.50 -1.05 -5.77
N SER A 81 -17.19 -0.99 -5.50
CA SER A 81 -16.55 -0.06 -4.57
C SER A 81 -15.10 0.19 -4.98
N ALA A 82 -14.48 1.21 -4.41
CA ALA A 82 -13.03 1.35 -4.45
C ALA A 82 -12.37 0.04 -3.96
N LEU A 83 -11.33 -0.42 -4.66
CA LEU A 83 -10.61 -1.64 -4.35
C LEU A 83 -9.80 -1.45 -3.06
N PRO A 84 -10.08 -2.19 -1.98
CA PRO A 84 -9.20 -2.18 -0.82
C PRO A 84 -7.94 -2.99 -1.11
N ILE A 85 -6.80 -2.44 -0.68
CA ILE A 85 -5.47 -3.01 -0.93
C ILE A 85 -4.72 -3.06 0.41
N THR A 86 -4.03 -4.17 0.66
CA THR A 86 -3.08 -4.30 1.76
C THR A 86 -1.72 -4.69 1.23
N ALA A 87 -0.66 -4.06 1.72
CA ALA A 87 0.72 -4.47 1.46
C ALA A 87 1.37 -4.92 2.77
N ALA A 88 1.61 -6.22 2.92
CA ALA A 88 2.17 -6.83 4.13
C ALA A 88 3.71 -6.95 4.06
N ASN A 89 4.31 -7.41 5.15
CA ASN A 89 5.76 -7.66 5.28
C ASN A 89 6.64 -6.42 5.07
N LEU A 90 6.09 -5.23 5.31
CA LEU A 90 6.83 -3.97 5.35
C LEU A 90 7.56 -3.81 6.69
N ASN A 91 8.65 -3.04 6.69
CA ASN A 91 9.34 -2.71 7.93
C ASN A 91 8.50 -1.69 8.74
N PRO A 92 8.06 -2.03 9.97
CA PRO A 92 7.21 -1.15 10.77
C PRO A 92 7.91 0.16 11.20
N ASN A 93 9.23 0.24 11.12
CA ASN A 93 10.01 1.42 11.49
C ASN A 93 10.09 2.47 10.38
N TRP A 94 9.59 2.18 9.17
CA TRP A 94 9.72 3.05 8.00
C TRP A 94 8.34 3.51 7.52
N PRO A 95 8.22 4.72 6.94
CA PRO A 95 6.92 5.22 6.47
C PRO A 95 6.46 4.41 5.26
N ALA A 96 5.15 4.23 5.09
CA ALA A 96 4.57 3.63 3.89
C ALA A 96 3.76 4.68 3.12
N VAL A 97 3.77 4.59 1.79
CA VAL A 97 3.04 5.50 0.89
C VAL A 97 2.32 4.71 -0.18
N LEU A 98 1.30 5.35 -0.77
CA LEU A 98 0.80 5.00 -2.10
C LEU A 98 1.26 6.10 -3.05
N LEU A 99 1.90 5.72 -4.15
CA LEU A 99 2.30 6.57 -5.25
C LEU A 99 1.55 6.14 -6.51
N ASP A 100 0.77 7.05 -7.09
CA ASP A 100 0.37 7.02 -8.50
C ASP A 100 1.57 7.52 -9.32
N ARG A 101 2.20 6.61 -10.05
CA ARG A 101 3.44 6.87 -10.78
C ARG A 101 3.19 7.63 -12.07
N ASP A 102 2.01 7.53 -12.67
CA ASP A 102 1.71 8.25 -13.90
C ASP A 102 1.29 9.69 -13.59
N ALA A 103 0.46 9.88 -12.55
CA ALA A 103 0.10 11.22 -12.08
C ALA A 103 1.19 11.89 -11.22
N GLN A 104 2.22 11.14 -10.82
CA GLN A 104 3.29 11.58 -9.91
C GLN A 104 2.72 12.15 -8.59
N ARG A 105 1.68 11.50 -8.07
CA ARG A 105 0.96 11.91 -6.85
C ARG A 105 1.09 10.85 -5.81
N TRP A 106 1.38 11.25 -4.58
CA TRP A 106 1.54 10.32 -3.47
C TRP A 106 0.77 10.75 -2.24
N ARG A 107 0.52 9.79 -1.35
CA ARG A 107 -0.04 10.05 -0.02
C ARG A 107 0.56 9.08 0.99
N PRO A 108 0.75 9.50 2.26
CA PRO A 108 1.12 8.59 3.33
C PRO A 108 0.00 7.59 3.59
N LEU A 109 0.37 6.37 3.98
CA LEU A 109 -0.55 5.32 4.39
C LEU A 109 -0.41 5.04 5.88
N GLY A 110 -1.53 4.67 6.50
CA GLY A 110 -1.52 4.04 7.81
C GLY A 110 -0.91 2.65 7.71
N MET A 111 -0.07 2.30 8.66
CA MET A 111 0.55 0.98 8.77
C MET A 111 0.33 0.42 10.17
N LEU A 112 -0.01 -0.86 10.25
CA LEU A 112 -0.12 -1.63 11.49
C LEU A 112 0.63 -2.94 11.32
N ASP A 113 1.55 -3.25 12.24
CA ASP A 113 2.33 -4.50 12.25
C ASP A 113 2.95 -4.88 10.89
N GLY A 114 3.55 -3.89 10.20
CA GLY A 114 4.18 -4.10 8.90
C GLY A 114 3.20 -4.29 7.73
N THR A 115 1.92 -3.95 7.93
CA THR A 115 0.89 -3.97 6.88
C THR A 115 0.37 -2.56 6.62
N ALA A 116 0.54 -2.06 5.40
CA ALA A 116 -0.03 -0.80 4.94
C ALA A 116 -1.42 -1.00 4.31
N TYR A 117 -2.31 -0.04 4.51
CA TYR A 117 -3.71 -0.11 4.04
C TYR A 117 -4.02 1.03 3.09
N ALA A 118 -4.59 0.69 1.94
CA ALA A 118 -4.99 1.64 0.91
C ALA A 118 -6.35 1.30 0.30
N THR A 119 -6.90 2.28 -0.42
CA THR A 119 -8.05 2.11 -1.30
C THR A 119 -7.72 2.73 -2.64
N LEU A 120 -8.16 2.11 -3.73
CA LEU A 120 -7.95 2.57 -5.09
C LEU A 120 -9.28 2.71 -5.81
N ASP A 121 -9.56 3.89 -6.37
CA ASP A 121 -10.71 4.08 -7.25
C ASP A 121 -10.36 3.58 -8.65
N THR A 122 -10.71 2.33 -8.94
CA THR A 122 -10.31 1.66 -10.18
C THR A 122 -11.03 2.21 -11.41
N GLU A 123 -12.09 3.00 -11.27
CA GLU A 123 -12.81 3.56 -12.42
C GLU A 123 -12.14 4.83 -12.96
N ALA A 124 -11.36 5.52 -12.13
CA ALA A 124 -10.81 6.84 -12.45
C ALA A 124 -9.91 6.85 -13.71
N HIS A 125 -8.98 5.92 -13.81
CA HIS A 125 -8.01 5.78 -14.90
C HIS A 125 -7.24 4.45 -14.78
N ASP A 126 -6.42 4.14 -15.79
CA ASP A 126 -5.43 3.08 -15.67
C ASP A 126 -4.40 3.48 -14.61
N TRP A 127 -4.11 2.57 -13.69
CA TRP A 127 -3.23 2.85 -12.56
C TRP A 127 -1.88 2.17 -12.74
N ARG A 128 -0.80 2.93 -12.50
CA ARG A 128 0.53 2.40 -12.19
C ARG A 128 0.91 2.83 -10.78
N VAL A 129 0.88 1.87 -9.86
CA VAL A 129 0.94 2.13 -8.42
C VAL A 129 2.21 1.58 -7.83
N PHE A 130 2.77 2.31 -6.86
CA PHE A 130 3.69 1.75 -5.87
C PHE A 130 3.11 1.90 -4.47
N ILE A 131 3.08 0.81 -3.70
CA ILE A 131 2.75 0.80 -2.28
C ILE A 131 3.95 0.27 -1.51
N GLY A 132 4.56 1.11 -0.67
CA GLY A 132 5.74 0.72 0.08
C GLY A 132 6.48 1.87 0.70
N HIS A 133 7.75 1.65 1.02
CA HIS A 133 8.59 2.64 1.65
C HIS A 133 9.18 3.59 0.59
N PRO A 134 9.00 4.92 0.72
CA PRO A 134 9.61 5.89 -0.20
C PRO A 134 11.14 5.96 -0.04
N VAL A 135 11.62 5.66 1.17
CA VAL A 135 13.03 5.57 1.55
C VAL A 135 13.25 4.30 2.37
N VAL A 136 14.39 3.65 2.18
CA VAL A 136 14.77 2.40 2.86
C VAL A 136 16.14 2.57 3.52
N ALA A 137 16.43 1.73 4.51
CA ALA A 137 17.70 1.72 5.20
C ALA A 137 18.31 0.31 5.21
N THR A 138 19.64 0.20 5.15
CA THR A 138 20.32 -1.11 5.27
C THR A 138 20.19 -1.71 6.66
N ASN A 139 19.99 -0.89 7.70
CA ASN A 139 19.69 -1.36 9.04
C ASN A 139 18.18 -1.20 9.34
N PRO A 140 17.44 -2.31 9.56
CA PRO A 140 15.99 -2.27 9.76
C PRO A 140 15.55 -1.65 11.09
N ASN A 141 16.46 -1.46 12.05
CA ASN A 141 16.16 -0.88 13.36
C ASN A 141 16.21 0.66 13.37
N VAL A 142 16.60 1.28 12.26
CA VAL A 142 16.49 2.74 12.09
C VAL A 142 15.03 3.08 11.88
N VAL A 143 14.56 4.08 12.63
CA VAL A 143 13.21 4.62 12.43
C VAL A 143 13.30 5.79 11.48
N LEU A 144 12.49 5.76 10.43
CA LEU A 144 12.43 6.79 9.40
C LEU A 144 11.08 7.52 9.50
N SER A 145 11.09 8.83 9.29
CA SER A 145 9.88 9.63 9.08
C SER A 145 10.07 10.53 7.88
N LEU A 146 9.05 10.66 7.04
CA LEU A 146 9.11 11.45 5.81
C LEU A 146 7.89 12.36 5.75
N THR A 147 8.15 13.67 5.73
CA THR A 147 7.10 14.70 5.75
C THR A 147 7.31 15.64 4.57
N GLN A 148 6.23 15.97 3.85
CA GLN A 148 6.30 17.02 2.84
C GLN A 148 6.34 18.39 3.50
N ILE A 149 7.37 19.18 3.18
CA ILE A 149 7.57 20.51 3.75
C ILE A 149 7.35 21.63 2.72
N SER A 150 7.34 21.30 1.43
CA SER A 150 6.92 22.16 0.33
C SER A 150 6.54 21.34 -0.90
N ASP A 151 6.08 21.99 -1.97
CA ASP A 151 5.78 21.35 -3.25
C ASP A 151 6.99 20.67 -3.91
N SER A 152 8.22 20.99 -3.47
CA SER A 152 9.46 20.50 -4.06
C SER A 152 10.44 19.91 -3.06
N ALA A 153 10.02 19.70 -1.80
CA ALA A 153 10.91 19.20 -0.77
C ALA A 153 10.21 18.35 0.30
N LEU A 154 10.96 17.35 0.78
CA LEU A 154 10.59 16.49 1.89
C LEU A 154 11.60 16.66 3.03
N ALA A 155 11.14 16.62 4.27
CA ALA A 155 11.99 16.39 5.43
C ALA A 155 12.05 14.88 5.71
N LEU A 156 13.25 14.31 5.63
CA LEU A 156 13.54 12.96 6.09
C LEU A 156 14.19 13.04 7.47
N GLU A 157 13.50 12.50 8.47
CA GLU A 157 14.05 12.32 9.82
C GLU A 157 14.50 10.86 9.97
N ILE A 158 15.72 10.70 10.48
CA ILE A 158 16.40 9.41 10.63
C ILE A 158 16.79 9.27 12.09
N HIS A 159 16.23 8.27 12.78
CA HIS A 159 16.37 8.10 14.21
C HIS A 159 17.04 6.76 14.56
N ASN A 160 17.94 6.81 15.54
CA ASN A 160 18.45 5.62 16.21
C ASN A 160 17.83 5.51 17.61
N PRO A 161 16.77 4.71 17.80
CA PRO A 161 16.15 4.53 19.11
C PRO A 161 16.92 3.58 20.03
N THR A 162 18.03 2.98 19.56
CA THR A 162 18.74 1.93 20.29
C THR A 162 19.81 2.49 21.23
N GLY A 163 20.35 1.63 22.10
CA GLY A 163 21.45 1.95 23.02
C GLY A 163 22.86 1.87 22.40
N THR A 164 22.97 1.57 21.11
CA THR A 164 24.25 1.39 20.40
C THR A 164 24.30 2.23 19.13
N THR A 165 25.50 2.58 18.67
CA THR A 165 25.65 3.26 17.37
C THR A 165 25.11 2.37 16.25
N ILE A 166 24.36 2.97 15.32
CA ILE A 166 23.92 2.32 14.09
C ILE A 166 24.69 2.92 12.92
N GLU A 167 25.38 2.07 12.17
CA GLU A 167 25.84 2.41 10.82
C GLU A 167 24.78 1.94 9.82
N THR A 168 24.34 2.85 8.96
CA THR A 168 23.34 2.54 7.94
C THR A 168 23.56 3.37 6.68
N THR A 169 23.18 2.80 5.54
CA THR A 169 22.91 3.57 4.33
C THR A 169 21.40 3.78 4.24
N VAL A 170 20.97 5.00 4.02
CA VAL A 170 19.57 5.34 3.71
C VAL A 170 19.51 5.78 2.26
N SER A 171 18.54 5.27 1.50
CA SER A 171 18.42 5.51 0.06
C SER A 171 16.95 5.62 -0.35
N PRO A 172 16.62 6.27 -1.47
CA PRO A 172 15.28 6.17 -2.04
C PRO A 172 14.97 4.70 -2.39
N SER A 173 13.68 4.35 -2.34
CA SER A 173 13.22 3.09 -2.93
C SER A 173 13.19 3.20 -4.46
N LEU A 174 13.49 2.09 -5.14
CA LEU A 174 13.55 2.04 -6.61
C LEU A 174 12.24 2.49 -7.28
N TYR A 175 11.10 2.18 -6.66
CA TYR A 175 9.78 2.44 -7.21
C TYR A 175 9.13 3.73 -6.67
N PHE A 176 9.85 4.49 -5.83
CA PHE A 176 9.46 5.83 -5.41
C PHE A 176 10.29 6.87 -6.19
N ASP A 177 9.90 7.11 -7.43
CA ASP A 177 10.68 7.88 -8.41
C ASP A 177 10.57 9.41 -8.27
N LEU A 178 9.92 9.90 -7.21
CA LEU A 178 9.77 11.33 -6.92
C LEU A 178 11.00 11.96 -6.25
N LEU A 179 11.92 11.17 -5.69
CA LEU A 179 13.11 11.68 -5.00
C LEU A 179 14.25 11.92 -6.00
N ASP A 180 14.85 13.11 -5.95
CA ASP A 180 16.11 13.41 -6.65
C ASP A 180 17.31 13.32 -5.71
N TRP A 181 17.51 12.14 -5.12
CA TRP A 181 18.51 11.93 -4.09
C TRP A 181 19.11 10.52 -4.19
N GLY A 182 20.44 10.40 -4.16
CA GLY A 182 21.15 9.13 -4.33
C GLY A 182 21.34 8.28 -3.06
N GLY A 183 20.81 8.74 -1.92
CA GLY A 183 21.08 8.14 -0.62
C GLY A 183 22.32 8.69 0.08
N MET A 184 22.55 8.25 1.31
CA MET A 184 23.75 8.54 2.09
C MET A 184 24.04 7.47 3.13
N THR A 185 25.31 7.30 3.46
CA THR A 185 25.75 6.50 4.61
C THR A 185 26.01 7.39 5.81
N LEU A 186 25.55 6.99 6.98
CA LEU A 186 25.77 7.71 8.23
C LEU A 186 25.93 6.77 9.42
N ALA A 187 26.62 7.26 10.45
CA ALA A 187 26.68 6.65 11.77
C ALA A 187 25.82 7.48 12.73
N LEU A 188 24.78 6.86 13.29
CA LEU A 188 23.87 7.49 14.25
C LEU A 188 24.25 7.06 15.66
N ALA A 189 24.59 8.01 16.52
CA ALA A 189 24.82 7.76 17.93
C ALA A 189 23.54 7.20 18.62
N PRO A 190 23.67 6.49 19.74
CA PRO A 190 22.52 6.03 20.54
C PRO A 190 21.55 7.17 20.86
N GLY A 191 20.25 6.97 20.63
CA GLY A 191 19.20 7.97 20.92
C GLY A 191 19.24 9.24 20.07
N SER A 192 20.08 9.29 19.03
CA SER A 192 20.25 10.47 18.17
C SER A 192 19.29 10.47 16.97
N SER A 193 19.09 11.67 16.43
CA SER A 193 18.31 11.92 15.22
C SER A 193 19.10 12.83 14.27
N THR A 194 18.95 12.59 12.98
CA THR A 194 19.41 13.50 11.92
C THR A 194 18.23 13.85 11.03
N ILE A 195 18.17 15.09 10.58
CA ILE A 195 17.12 15.58 9.67
C ILE A 195 17.80 16.03 8.38
N LEU A 196 17.24 15.59 7.25
CA LEU A 196 17.68 15.95 5.92
C LEU A 196 16.52 16.59 5.15
N THR A 197 16.84 17.61 4.38
CA THR A 197 15.92 18.13 3.36
C THR A 197 16.24 17.45 2.04
N LEU A 198 15.28 16.68 1.51
CA LEU A 198 15.40 15.97 0.25
C LEU A 198 14.65 16.73 -0.85
N PRO A 199 15.28 16.97 -2.02
CA PRO A 199 14.57 17.54 -3.16
C PRO A 199 13.61 16.52 -3.76
N MET A 200 12.41 16.98 -4.11
CA MET A 200 11.48 16.24 -4.95
C MET A 200 11.62 16.69 -6.39
N ARG A 201 11.46 15.74 -7.31
CA ARG A 201 11.21 16.04 -8.72
C ARG A 201 9.89 16.80 -8.80
N VAL A 202 9.92 17.96 -9.45
CA VAL A 202 8.75 18.83 -9.59
C VAL A 202 7.65 18.04 -10.30
N THR A 203 6.53 17.85 -9.62
CA THR A 203 5.32 17.29 -10.21
C THR A 203 4.65 18.36 -11.06
N ALA A 204 4.04 18.00 -12.18
CA ALA A 204 3.27 18.95 -12.98
C ALA A 204 2.22 19.66 -12.08
N PRO A 205 2.00 20.98 -12.25
CA PRO A 205 0.99 21.68 -11.47
C PRO A 205 -0.41 21.12 -11.76
N LEU A 206 -1.29 21.25 -10.76
CA LEU A 206 -2.71 20.89 -10.77
C LEU A 206 -3.48 21.49 -11.95
#